data_AF-A0A379UNK0-F1
#
_entry.id   AF-A0A379UNK0-F1
#
_cell.length_a   1.000
_cell.length_b   1.000
_cell.length_c   1.000
_cell.angle_alpha   90.00
_cell.angle_beta   90.00
_cell.angle_gamma   90.00
#
_symmetry.space_group_name_H-M   'P 1'
#
loop_
_entity.id
_entity.type
_entity.pdbx_description
1 polymer ?
#
loop_
_entity_poly.entity_id
_entity_poly.type
_entity_poly.pdbx_seq_one_letter_code
_entity_poly.pdbx_strand_id
1 'polypeptide(L)'
;MHNMVAGNFDYVQAGMPKRKKRTLSPDYPRDPAQVYQWLEAIGWQITGKTGVRVFHDYLREKHQQRDCYETLVELETRYCRQEPYISLGRYIHVTAIKARR
;
A
#
# COMPACT_ATOMS: atom_id res chain seq x y z
N MET A 1 9.16 -2.75 -2.43
CA MET A 1 8.96 -4.21 -2.44
C MET A 1 8.67 -4.79 -3.83
N HIS A 2 7.86 -4.15 -4.68
CA HIS A 2 7.52 -4.66 -6.03
C HIS A 2 8.73 -5.04 -6.90
N ASN A 3 9.81 -4.24 -6.91
CA ASN A 3 11.04 -4.58 -7.65
C ASN A 3 11.83 -5.77 -7.08
N MET A 4 11.75 -6.00 -5.76
CA MET A 4 12.35 -7.19 -5.13
C MET A 4 11.56 -8.45 -5.47
N VAL A 5 10.23 -8.38 -5.41
CA VAL A 5 9.33 -9.50 -5.78
C VAL A 5 9.40 -9.80 -7.28
N ALA A 6 9.65 -8.78 -8.11
CA ALA A 6 9.85 -8.93 -9.56
C ALA A 6 11.26 -9.39 -9.95
N GLY A 7 12.16 -9.65 -8.99
CA GLY A 7 13.51 -10.15 -9.27
C GLY A 7 14.50 -9.11 -9.84
N ASN A 8 14.17 -7.81 -9.76
CA ASN A 8 15.01 -6.73 -10.29
C ASN A 8 16.05 -6.27 -9.26
N PHE A 9 16.87 -7.20 -8.75
CA PHE A 9 17.84 -6.95 -7.67
C PHE A 9 18.88 -5.87 -8.03
N ASP A 10 19.42 -5.90 -9.25
CA ASP A 10 20.39 -4.91 -9.74
C ASP A 10 19.83 -3.47 -9.75
N TYR A 11 18.52 -3.33 -10.02
CA TYR A 11 17.84 -2.04 -10.03
C TYR A 11 17.57 -1.50 -8.63
N VAL A 12 17.30 -2.39 -7.66
CA VAL A 12 17.14 -2.02 -6.24
C VAL A 12 18.49 -1.59 -5.66
N GLN A 13 19.56 -2.34 -5.96
CA GLN A 13 20.91 -2.06 -5.46
C GLN A 13 21.48 -0.76 -6.04
N ALA A 14 21.11 -0.39 -7.27
CA ALA A 14 21.45 0.90 -7.87
C ALA A 14 20.69 2.11 -7.30
N GLY A 15 19.82 1.93 -6.29
CA GLY A 15 19.04 3.01 -5.69
C GLY A 15 17.78 3.42 -6.46
N MET A 16 17.26 2.53 -7.33
CA MET A 16 16.08 2.77 -8.18
C MET A 16 16.11 4.12 -8.94
N PRO A 17 17.17 4.43 -9.70
CA PRO A 17 17.29 5.70 -10.41
C PRO A 17 16.17 5.84 -11.45
N LYS A 18 15.40 6.94 -11.37
CA LYS A 18 14.27 7.25 -12.26
C LYS A 18 14.74 7.33 -13.73
N ARG A 19 14.69 6.22 -14.47
CA ARG A 19 15.11 6.16 -15.90
C ARG A 19 14.10 6.81 -16.87
N LYS A 20 12.87 7.11 -16.46
CA LYS A 20 11.85 7.76 -17.33
C LYS A 20 11.07 8.81 -16.55
N LYS A 21 11.07 10.06 -17.06
CA LYS A 21 10.27 11.22 -16.59
C LYS A 21 8.73 11.02 -16.66
N ARG A 22 8.25 9.82 -16.98
CA ARG A 22 6.83 9.51 -17.22
C ARG A 22 6.41 8.20 -16.55
N THR A 23 6.76 8.03 -15.29
CA THR A 23 6.10 7.05 -14.42
C THR A 23 5.17 7.80 -13.49
N LEU A 24 3.94 7.30 -13.31
CA LEU A 24 2.96 7.79 -12.31
C LEU A 24 3.42 7.46 -10.88
N SER A 25 4.73 7.54 -10.62
CA SER A 25 5.35 7.28 -9.34
C SER A 25 5.29 8.57 -8.54
N PRO A 26 4.58 8.59 -7.39
CA PRO A 26 4.53 9.78 -6.56
C PRO A 26 5.94 10.18 -6.10
N ASP A 27 6.18 11.48 -5.99
CA ASP A 27 7.49 12.00 -5.57
C ASP A 27 7.79 11.72 -4.09
N TYR A 28 6.75 11.52 -3.27
CA TYR A 28 6.88 11.29 -1.83
C TYR A 28 6.05 10.09 -1.38
N PRO A 29 6.49 8.84 -1.63
CA PRO A 29 5.92 7.69 -0.95
C PRO A 29 6.11 7.88 0.56
N ARG A 30 5.02 7.75 1.33
CA ARG A 30 5.03 8.00 2.78
C ARG A 30 5.21 6.69 3.54
N ASP A 31 6.00 6.77 4.61
CA ASP A 31 6.04 5.72 5.63
C ASP A 31 4.72 5.76 6.43
N PRO A 32 3.93 4.68 6.46
CA PRO A 32 2.70 4.63 7.23
C PRO A 32 2.88 4.99 8.70
N ALA A 33 3.97 4.56 9.34
CA ALA A 33 4.23 4.83 10.75
C ALA A 33 4.39 6.34 11.01
N GLN A 34 5.08 7.03 10.11
CA GLN A 34 5.24 8.48 10.18
C GLN A 34 3.90 9.22 9.99
N VAL A 35 3.04 8.75 9.08
CA VAL A 35 1.70 9.33 8.88
C VAL A 35 0.83 9.16 10.11
N TYR A 36 0.88 7.99 10.76
CA TYR A 36 0.11 7.75 11.99
C TYR A 36 0.55 8.69 13.12
N GLN A 37 1.87 8.87 13.29
CA GLN A 37 2.41 9.82 14.26
C GLN A 37 1.95 11.25 14.00
N TRP A 38 1.88 11.70 12.74
CA TRP A 38 1.36 13.03 12.43
C TRP A 38 -0.11 13.20 12.81
N LEU A 39 -0.94 12.19 12.56
CA LEU A 39 -2.36 12.24 12.93
C LEU A 39 -2.53 12.34 14.46
N GLU A 40 -1.81 11.50 15.20
CA GLU A 40 -1.82 11.50 16.67
C GLU A 40 -1.29 12.82 17.24
N ALA A 41 -0.20 13.36 16.68
CA ALA A 41 0.39 14.63 17.11
C ALA A 41 -0.55 15.84 16.94
N ILE A 42 -1.43 15.80 15.94
CA ILE A 42 -2.43 16.86 15.70
C ILE A 42 -3.70 16.63 16.56
N GLY A 43 -3.73 15.59 17.39
CA GLY A 43 -4.84 15.27 18.29
C GLY A 43 -5.99 14.51 17.63
N TRP A 44 -5.74 13.84 16.50
CA TRP A 44 -6.70 12.94 15.89
C TRP A 44 -6.58 11.54 16.50
N GLN A 45 -7.71 10.88 16.67
CA GLN A 45 -7.78 9.50 17.14
C GLN A 45 -8.02 8.59 15.94
N ILE A 46 -7.04 7.75 15.62
CA ILE A 46 -7.15 6.77 14.53
C ILE A 46 -8.15 5.69 14.93
N THR A 47 -9.18 5.49 14.11
CA THR A 47 -10.24 4.49 14.34
C THR A 47 -10.09 3.26 13.45
N GLY A 48 -9.34 3.35 12.37
CA GLY A 48 -9.21 2.25 11.42
C GLY A 48 -8.07 2.46 10.43
N LYS A 49 -7.51 1.35 9.97
CA LYS A 49 -6.46 1.28 8.97
C LYS A 49 -6.84 0.18 7.98
N THR A 50 -6.82 0.47 6.69
CA THR A 50 -7.17 -0.48 5.63
C THR A 50 -6.15 -0.38 4.50
N GLY A 51 -5.47 -1.48 4.18
CA GLY A 51 -4.63 -1.59 2.99
C GLY A 51 -5.50 -1.70 1.74
N VAL A 52 -5.16 -0.95 0.70
CA VAL A 52 -5.86 -0.95 -0.58
C VAL A 52 -4.97 -1.58 -1.64
N ARG A 53 -5.48 -2.60 -2.35
CA ARG A 53 -4.74 -3.41 -3.33
C ARG A 53 -3.58 -4.16 -2.68
N VAL A 54 -3.91 -4.99 -1.70
CA VAL A 54 -2.94 -5.77 -0.91
C VAL A 54 -2.42 -7.00 -1.64
N PHE A 55 -3.22 -7.56 -2.55
CA PHE A 55 -2.84 -8.72 -3.38
C PHE A 55 -2.83 -8.38 -4.86
N HIS A 56 -3.76 -7.53 -5.31
CA HIS A 56 -4.00 -7.22 -6.71
C HIS A 56 -2.70 -6.92 -7.49
N ASP A 57 -1.83 -6.06 -6.95
CA ASP A 57 -0.59 -5.64 -7.61
C ASP A 57 0.57 -6.63 -7.51
N TYR A 58 0.45 -7.66 -6.67
CA TYR A 58 1.49 -8.67 -6.42
C TYR A 58 1.20 -10.01 -7.11
N LEU A 59 0.05 -10.15 -7.77
CA LEU A 59 -0.23 -11.32 -8.59
C LEU A 59 0.82 -11.46 -9.70
N ARG A 60 1.42 -12.65 -9.79
CA ARG A 60 2.41 -13.00 -10.81
C ARG A 60 1.81 -12.95 -12.22
N GLU A 61 0.57 -13.39 -12.33
CA GLU A 61 -0.18 -13.47 -13.58
C GLU A 61 -1.26 -12.39 -13.63
N LYS A 62 -1.01 -11.31 -14.38
CA LYS A 62 -1.91 -10.14 -14.41
C LYS A 62 -3.30 -10.41 -15.00
N HIS A 63 -3.47 -11.46 -15.80
CA HIS A 63 -4.79 -11.83 -16.32
C HIS A 63 -5.73 -12.32 -15.20
N GLN A 64 -5.19 -12.97 -14.16
CA GLN A 64 -5.94 -13.42 -13.00
C GLN A 64 -6.60 -12.27 -12.21
N GLN A 65 -6.09 -11.04 -12.36
CA GLN A 65 -6.76 -9.84 -11.81
C GLN A 65 -8.16 -9.64 -12.38
N ARG A 66 -8.40 -10.07 -13.62
CA ARG A 66 -9.69 -9.98 -14.30
C ARG A 66 -10.46 -11.28 -14.22
N ASP A 67 -9.78 -12.41 -14.47
CA ASP A 67 -10.43 -13.72 -14.58
C ASP A 67 -10.90 -14.25 -13.21
N CYS A 68 -10.20 -13.89 -12.13
CA CYS A 68 -10.52 -14.29 -10.76
C CYS A 68 -10.88 -13.08 -9.88
N TYR A 69 -11.45 -12.03 -10.49
CA TYR A 69 -11.70 -10.75 -9.81
C TYR A 69 -12.57 -10.90 -8.55
N GLU A 70 -13.66 -11.66 -8.62
CA GLU A 70 -14.56 -11.84 -7.47
C GLU A 70 -13.86 -12.50 -6.28
N THR A 71 -13.15 -13.61 -6.53
CA THR A 71 -12.34 -14.29 -5.50
C THR A 71 -11.24 -13.38 -4.95
N LEU A 72 -10.60 -12.59 -5.81
CA LEU A 72 -9.59 -11.63 -5.40
C LEU A 72 -10.18 -10.54 -4.49
N VAL A 73 -11.37 -10.02 -4.80
CA VAL A 73 -12.07 -9.03 -3.98
C VAL A 73 -12.49 -9.61 -2.64
N GLU A 74 -12.96 -10.86 -2.59
CA GLU A 74 -13.27 -11.53 -1.32
C GLU A 74 -12.04 -11.65 -0.41
N LEU A 75 -10.90 -12.07 -0.98
CA LEU A 75 -9.64 -12.17 -0.25
C LEU A 75 -9.13 -10.78 0.18
N GLU A 76 -9.13 -9.80 -0.73
CA GLU A 76 -8.77 -8.41 -0.40
C GLU A 76 -9.63 -7.90 0.76
N THR A 77 -10.95 -8.07 0.71
CA THR A 77 -11.88 -7.61 1.75
C THR A 77 -11.64 -8.29 3.09
N ARG A 78 -11.32 -9.58 3.09
CA ARG A 78 -11.03 -10.35 4.31
C ARG A 78 -9.75 -9.89 5.00
N TYR A 79 -8.70 -9.61 4.22
CA TYR A 79 -7.35 -9.39 4.76
C TYR A 79 -6.93 -7.91 4.79
N CYS A 80 -7.63 -7.00 4.12
CA CYS A 80 -7.23 -5.59 4.01
C CYS A 80 -7.10 -4.84 5.34
N ARG A 81 -7.67 -5.35 6.44
CA ARG A 81 -7.61 -4.72 7.79
C ARG A 81 -6.72 -5.46 8.79
N GLN A 82 -5.94 -6.44 8.33
CA GLN A 82 -5.06 -7.23 9.19
C GLN A 82 -3.60 -6.93 8.83
N GLU A 83 -2.73 -6.83 9.84
CA GLU A 83 -1.29 -6.83 9.59
C GLU A 83 -0.85 -8.27 9.26
N PRO A 84 0.07 -8.48 8.31
CA PRO A 84 0.89 -7.47 7.62
C PRO A 84 0.27 -6.87 6.35
N TYR A 85 -0.95 -7.27 5.96
CA TYR A 85 -1.54 -6.90 4.67
C TYR A 85 -1.83 -5.40 4.52
N ILE A 86 -2.21 -4.72 5.61
CA ILE A 86 -2.36 -3.25 5.61
C ILE A 86 -1.09 -2.58 5.09
N SER A 87 0.06 -2.95 5.67
CA SER A 87 1.37 -2.39 5.35
C SER A 87 1.87 -2.75 3.95
N LEU A 88 1.34 -3.83 3.35
CA LEU A 88 1.66 -4.26 1.99
C LEU A 88 0.82 -3.55 0.92
N GLY A 89 -0.29 -2.90 1.32
CA GLY A 89 -1.17 -2.16 0.43
C GLY A 89 -0.43 -1.07 -0.35
N ARG A 90 -0.85 -0.86 -1.60
CA ARG A 90 -0.31 0.24 -2.42
C ARG A 90 -0.71 1.61 -1.90
N TYR A 91 -1.87 1.65 -1.25
CA TYR A 91 -2.33 2.78 -0.45
C TYR A 91 -2.84 2.25 0.89
N ILE A 92 -2.85 3.11 1.90
CA ILE A 92 -3.48 2.82 3.18
C ILE A 92 -4.54 3.89 3.42
N HIS A 93 -5.78 3.44 3.58
CA HIS A 93 -6.88 4.27 4.00
C HIS A 93 -6.90 4.30 5.54
N VAL A 94 -6.67 5.49 6.10
CA VAL A 94 -6.70 5.73 7.54
C VAL A 94 -7.97 6.51 7.87
N THR A 95 -8.80 5.96 8.74
CA THR A 95 -9.93 6.69 9.32
C THR A 95 -9.52 7.20 10.68
N ALA A 96 -9.75 8.49 10.91
CA ALA A 96 -9.48 9.12 12.19
C ALA A 96 -10.59 10.12 12.53
N ILE A 97 -10.88 10.25 13.82
CA ILE A 97 -11.87 11.20 14.34
C ILE A 97 -11.12 12.31 15.06
N LYS A 98 -11.52 13.55 14.80
CA LYS A 98 -11.02 14.71 15.55
C LYS A 98 -11.58 14.65 16.97
N ALA A 99 -10.70 14.60 17.97
CA ALA A 99 -11.13 14.64 19.36
C ALA A 99 -11.95 15.92 19.61
N ARG A 100 -13.16 15.78 20.16
CA ARG A 100 -13.94 16.93 20.63
C ARG A 100 -13.21 17.49 21.86
N ARG A 101 -12.78 18.75 21.76
CA ARG A 101 -12.38 19.55 22.92
C ARG A 101 -13.60 19.88 23.76
#